data_AF-A0A957BIR1-F1
#
_entry.id   AF-A0A957BIR1-F1
#
_cell.length_a   1.000
_cell.length_b   1.000
_cell.length_c   1.000
_cell.angle_alpha   90.00
_cell.angle_beta   90.00
_cell.angle_gamma   90.00
#
_symmetry.space_group_name_H-M   'P 1'
#
loop_
_entity.id
_entity.type
_entity.pdbx_description
1 polymer ?
#
loop_
_entity_poly.entity_id
_entity_poly.type
_entity_poly.pdbx_seq_one_letter_code
_entity_poly.pdbx_strand_id
1 'polypeptide(L)'
;MKTPTETKPAYYILITSNLKTATGMISAREIIKELLSQEYWLMSDRTRNRRRIKAGDQVLFYAAGLGNGVFMAQAAVVAAPVPFTPRSPSELITELG
;
A
#
# COMPACT_ATOMS: atom_id res chain seq x y z
N MET A 1 4.18 -37.00 7.47
CA MET A 1 4.26 -35.52 7.55
C MET A 1 4.17 -34.96 6.15
N LYS A 2 3.22 -34.05 5.86
CA LYS A 2 3.24 -33.30 4.60
C LYS A 2 4.15 -32.09 4.81
N THR A 3 5.19 -31.95 4.00
CA THR A 3 6.02 -30.74 3.97
C THR A 3 5.13 -29.54 3.68
N PRO A 4 5.30 -28.40 4.37
CA PRO A 4 4.59 -27.18 4.00
C PRO A 4 4.91 -26.87 2.54
N THR A 5 3.91 -26.87 1.68
CA THR A 5 4.09 -26.45 0.29
C THR A 5 4.47 -24.98 0.32
N GLU A 6 5.69 -24.67 -0.10
CA GLU A 6 6.18 -23.31 -0.23
C GLU A 6 5.23 -22.55 -1.16
N THR A 7 4.37 -21.70 -0.57
CA THR A 7 3.41 -20.95 -1.37
C THR A 7 4.15 -19.86 -2.10
N LYS A 8 4.21 -19.97 -3.44
CA LYS A 8 4.76 -18.92 -4.30
C LYS A 8 4.13 -17.55 -3.95
N PRO A 9 4.93 -16.47 -3.97
CA PRO A 9 4.41 -15.13 -3.73
C PRO A 9 3.39 -14.74 -4.80
N ALA A 10 2.28 -14.14 -4.38
CA ALA A 10 1.32 -13.54 -5.30
C ALA A 10 1.80 -12.14 -5.71
N TYR A 11 1.31 -11.66 -6.86
CA TYR A 11 1.65 -10.35 -7.41
C TYR A 11 0.39 -9.49 -7.49
N TYR A 12 0.47 -8.26 -7.00
CA TYR A 12 -0.62 -7.30 -6.98
C TYR A 12 -0.22 -5.98 -7.63
N ILE A 13 -1.19 -5.28 -8.19
CA ILE A 13 -1.02 -3.89 -8.63
C ILE A 13 -1.93 -3.02 -7.76
N LEU A 14 -1.34 -2.05 -7.07
CA LEU A 14 -2.07 -1.03 -6.33
C LEU A 14 -2.20 0.21 -7.20
N ILE A 15 -3.44 0.49 -7.61
CA ILE A 15 -3.80 1.57 -8.52
C ILE A 15 -4.25 2.77 -7.69
N THR A 16 -3.60 3.89 -7.90
CA THR A 16 -3.93 5.16 -7.23
C THR A 16 -4.39 6.16 -8.27
N SER A 17 -5.55 6.79 -8.06
CA SER A 17 -6.04 7.90 -8.88
C SER A 17 -5.79 9.24 -8.18
N ASN A 18 -5.87 10.34 -8.93
CA ASN A 18 -5.90 11.67 -8.34
C ASN A 18 -7.01 11.76 -7.29
N LEU A 19 -6.73 12.46 -6.19
CA LEU A 19 -7.67 12.70 -5.12
C LEU A 19 -8.13 14.16 -5.16
N LYS A 20 -9.44 14.38 -5.29
CA LYS A 20 -10.03 15.70 -5.14
C LYS A 20 -10.29 15.97 -3.65
N THR A 21 -9.73 17.05 -3.13
CA THR A 21 -9.92 17.53 -1.76
C THR A 21 -10.69 18.86 -1.78
N ALA A 22 -11.01 19.39 -0.59
CA ALA A 22 -11.60 20.72 -0.47
C ALA A 22 -10.64 21.84 -0.96
N THR A 23 -9.33 21.60 -0.86
CA THR A 23 -8.27 22.57 -1.17
C THR A 23 -7.69 22.43 -2.57
N GLY A 24 -8.05 21.38 -3.32
CA GLY A 24 -7.56 21.19 -4.68
C GLY A 24 -7.56 19.73 -5.13
N MET A 25 -6.61 19.39 -6.00
CA MET A 25 -6.40 18.04 -6.50
C MET A 25 -4.99 17.60 -6.13
N ILE A 26 -4.88 16.47 -5.43
CA ILE A 26 -3.60 15.79 -5.17
C ILE A 26 -3.39 14.77 -6.26
N SER A 27 -2.23 14.79 -6.92
CA SER A 27 -1.95 13.84 -7.99
C SER A 27 -1.71 12.43 -7.43
N ALA A 28 -2.05 11.41 -8.22
CA ALA A 28 -1.73 10.03 -7.89
C ALA A 28 -0.23 9.87 -7.58
N ARG A 29 0.65 10.51 -8.33
CA ARG A 29 2.11 10.43 -8.13
C ARG A 29 2.54 10.95 -6.76
N GLU A 30 1.96 12.06 -6.30
CA GLU A 30 2.25 12.61 -4.97
C GLU A 30 1.75 11.69 -3.87
N ILE A 31 0.53 11.15 -4.01
CA ILE A 31 -0.03 10.19 -3.04
C ILE A 31 0.87 8.95 -2.93
N ILE A 32 1.29 8.38 -4.05
CA ILE A 32 2.17 7.21 -4.04
C ILE A 32 3.51 7.53 -3.37
N LYS A 33 4.13 8.68 -3.70
CA LYS A 33 5.41 9.08 -3.09
C LYS A 33 5.30 9.23 -1.58
N GLU A 34 4.26 9.90 -1.10
CA GLU A 34 4.03 10.11 0.32
C GLU A 34 3.75 8.78 1.05
N LEU A 35 2.89 7.92 0.51
CA LEU A 35 2.62 6.64 1.19
C LEU A 35 3.85 5.72 1.20
N LEU A 36 4.67 5.75 0.14
CA LEU A 36 5.93 5.00 0.12
C LEU A 36 6.96 5.52 1.13
N SER A 37 7.07 6.84 1.34
CA SER A 37 8.00 7.39 2.33
C SER A 37 7.63 7.01 3.77
N GLN A 38 6.38 6.65 4.01
CA GLN A 38 5.88 6.21 5.30
C GLN A 38 5.89 4.68 5.46
N GLU A 39 6.29 3.94 4.43
CA GLU A 39 6.39 2.47 4.41
C GLU A 39 5.06 1.72 4.71
N TYR A 40 3.92 2.42 4.66
CA TYR A 40 2.60 1.82 4.82
C TYR A 40 1.68 2.18 3.66
N TRP A 41 0.76 1.26 3.34
CA TRP A 41 -0.24 1.49 2.30
C TRP A 41 -1.66 1.43 2.85
N LEU A 42 -2.36 2.55 2.77
CA LEU A 42 -3.76 2.63 3.18
C LEU A 42 -4.67 2.03 2.11
N MET A 43 -5.54 1.11 2.52
CA MET A 43 -6.53 0.47 1.64
C MET A 43 -7.93 0.62 2.22
N SER A 44 -8.88 1.01 1.36
CA SER A 44 -10.29 1.07 1.73
C SER A 44 -10.88 -0.33 1.98
N ASP A 45 -12.06 -0.37 2.60
CA ASP A 45 -12.79 -1.61 2.78
C ASP A 45 -13.21 -2.30 1.49
N ARG A 46 -13.33 -1.51 0.42
CA ARG A 46 -13.74 -1.94 -0.92
C ARG A 46 -12.57 -2.38 -1.79
N THR A 47 -11.33 -2.26 -1.31
CA THR A 47 -10.15 -2.67 -2.09
C THR A 47 -10.21 -4.16 -2.37
N ARG A 48 -10.29 -4.50 -3.67
CA ARG A 48 -10.41 -5.88 -4.15
C ARG A 48 -9.21 -6.70 -3.67
N ASN A 49 -9.47 -7.94 -3.25
CA ASN A 49 -8.44 -8.91 -2.83
C ASN A 49 -7.57 -8.48 -1.63
N ARG A 50 -7.84 -7.37 -0.93
CA ARG A 50 -7.00 -6.90 0.20
C ARG A 50 -6.74 -7.98 1.25
N ARG A 51 -7.75 -8.81 1.57
CA ARG A 51 -7.66 -9.89 2.57
C ARG A 51 -6.80 -11.08 2.12
N ARG A 52 -6.40 -11.12 0.85
CA ARG A 52 -5.55 -12.18 0.28
C ARG A 52 -4.07 -11.79 0.28
N ILE A 53 -3.76 -10.51 0.45
CA ILE A 53 -2.39 -10.00 0.52
C ILE A 53 -1.77 -10.47 1.83
N LYS A 54 -0.59 -11.05 1.76
CA LYS A 54 0.17 -11.57 2.90
C LYS A 54 1.65 -11.21 2.78
N ALA A 55 2.37 -11.34 3.89
CA ALA A 55 3.81 -11.18 3.90
C ALA A 55 4.48 -12.11 2.86
N GLY A 56 5.46 -11.57 2.13
CA GLY A 56 6.15 -12.23 1.02
C GLY A 56 5.57 -11.93 -0.37
N ASP A 57 4.31 -11.48 -0.48
CA ASP A 57 3.73 -11.08 -1.77
C ASP A 57 4.45 -9.85 -2.36
N GLN A 58 4.29 -9.65 -3.66
CA GLN A 58 4.88 -8.53 -4.40
C GLN A 58 3.81 -7.54 -4.84
N VAL A 59 4.14 -6.26 -4.74
CA VAL A 59 3.23 -5.16 -5.09
C VAL A 59 3.91 -4.22 -6.07
N LEU A 60 3.20 -3.89 -7.15
CA LEU A 60 3.53 -2.79 -8.07
C LEU A 60 2.60 -1.60 -7.82
N PHE A 61 3.17 -0.40 -7.72
CA PHE A 61 2.42 0.83 -7.51
C PHE A 61 2.20 1.56 -8.83
N TYR A 62 0.94 1.81 -9.18
CA TYR A 62 0.56 2.42 -10.45
C TYR A 62 -0.19 3.73 -10.22
N ALA A 63 0.34 4.83 -10.74
CA ALA A 63 -0.33 6.12 -10.77
C ALA A 63 -1.25 6.20 -11.99
N ALA A 64 -2.56 6.27 -11.78
CA ALA A 64 -3.58 6.44 -12.82
C ALA A 64 -3.92 7.92 -13.03
N GLY A 65 -4.16 8.31 -14.29
CA GLY A 65 -4.55 9.66 -14.69
C GLY A 65 -4.90 9.74 -16.17
N LEU A 66 -5.54 10.83 -16.60
CA LEU A 66 -5.93 11.03 -18.00
C LEU A 66 -4.69 11.11 -18.90
N GLY A 67 -4.42 10.03 -19.64
CA GLY A 67 -3.42 9.97 -20.71
C GLY A 67 -1.98 9.59 -20.30
N ASN A 68 -1.63 9.50 -19.02
CA ASN A 68 -0.23 9.32 -18.57
C ASN A 68 -0.08 8.42 -17.34
N GLY A 69 -0.74 7.26 -17.34
CA GLY A 69 -0.56 6.29 -16.26
C GLY A 69 0.83 5.67 -16.26
N VAL A 70 1.43 5.47 -15.09
CA VAL A 70 2.83 5.01 -14.97
C VAL A 70 3.04 4.12 -13.74
N PHE A 71 3.86 3.08 -13.89
CA PHE A 71 4.39 2.31 -12.77
C PHE A 71 5.47 3.11 -12.05
N MET A 72 5.29 3.30 -10.75
CA MET A 72 6.12 4.18 -9.93
C MET A 72 7.15 3.43 -9.11
N ALA A 73 6.80 2.24 -8.60
CA ALA A 73 7.64 1.46 -7.70
C ALA A 73 7.21 0.00 -7.63
N GLN A 74 8.09 -0.83 -7.08
CA GLN A 74 7.84 -2.21 -6.66
C GLN A 74 8.27 -2.38 -5.20
N ALA A 75 7.50 -3.14 -4.41
CA ALA A 75 7.88 -3.53 -3.06
C ALA A 75 7.42 -4.94 -2.70
N ALA A 76 8.11 -5.55 -1.73
CA ALA A 76 7.66 -6.76 -1.07
C ALA A 76 6.75 -6.40 0.12
N VAL A 77 5.68 -7.16 0.31
CA VAL A 77 4.81 -7.03 1.47
C VAL A 77 5.52 -7.64 2.67
N VAL A 78 5.78 -6.82 3.69
CA VAL A 78 6.42 -7.28 4.94
C VAL A 78 5.39 -7.72 5.99
N ALA A 79 4.17 -7.20 5.92
CA ALA A 79 3.09 -7.51 6.86
C ALA A 79 1.73 -7.58 6.14
N ALA A 80 0.86 -8.48 6.61
CA ALA A 80 -0.51 -8.57 6.12
C ALA A 80 -1.32 -7.31 6.50
N PRO A 81 -2.38 -6.95 5.75
CA PRO A 81 -3.20 -5.79 6.07
C PRO A 81 -3.83 -5.91 7.47
N VAL A 82 -3.66 -4.86 8.27
CA VAL A 82 -4.27 -4.72 9.60
C VAL A 82 -5.27 -3.56 9.61
N PRO A 83 -6.25 -3.54 10.54
CA PRO A 83 -7.11 -2.37 10.73
C PRO A 83 -6.26 -1.12 10.98
N PHE A 84 -6.57 -0.03 10.27
CA PHE A 84 -5.94 1.26 10.55
C PHE A 84 -6.39 1.74 11.92
N THR A 85 -5.47 1.81 12.87
CA THR A 85 -5.68 2.44 14.16
C THR A 85 -4.92 3.76 14.11
N PRO A 86 -5.58 4.93 14.21
CA PRO A 86 -4.87 6.20 14.27
C PRO A 86 -4.02 6.18 15.54
N ARG A 87 -2.71 5.96 15.40
CA ARG A 87 -1.76 6.12 16.51
C ARG A 87 -1.65 7.61 16.81
N SER A 88 -1.64 7.98 18.09
CA SER A 88 -1.27 9.34 18.47
C SER A 88 0.22 9.56 18.14
N PRO A 89 0.65 10.79 17.76
CA PRO A 89 2.06 11.08 17.50
C PRO A 89 3.01 10.67 18.65
N SER A 90 2.51 10.68 19.89
CA SER A 90 3.23 10.25 21.10
C SER A 90 3.52 8.74 21.16
N GLU A 91 2.76 7.90 20.48
CA GLU A 91 2.94 6.44 20.49
C GLU A 91 4.02 5.97 19.51
N LEU A 92 4.42 6.80 18.54
CA LEU A 92 5.47 6.47 17.57
C LEU A 92 6.89 6.70 18.13
N ILE A 93 7.04 7.52 19.18
CA ILE A 93 8.34 7.85 19.78
C ILE A 93 8.81 6.74 20.75
N THR A 94 7.89 5.92 21.27
CA THR A 94 8.20 4.93 22.32
C THR A 94 8.73 3.60 21.78
N GLU A 95 8.63 3.33 20.47
CA GLU A 95 9.15 2.10 19.85
C GLU A 95 10.52 2.28 19.17
N LEU A 96 11.15 3.46 19.31
CA LEU A 96 12.53 3.75 18.89
C LEU A 96 13.51 3.88 20.07
N GLY A 97 13.10 3.41 21.26
CA GLY A 97 13.93 3.35 22.47
C GLY A 97 14.52 1.97 22.71
#